data_AF-A0A328TDF6-F1
#
_entry.id   AF-A0A328TDF6-F1
#
_cell.length_a   1.000
_cell.length_b   1.000
_cell.length_c   1.000
_cell.angle_alpha   90.00
_cell.angle_beta   90.00
_cell.angle_gamma   90.00
#
_symmetry.space_group_name_H-M   'P 1'
#
loop_
_entity.id
_entity.type
_entity.pdbx_description
1 polymer ?
#
loop_
_entity_poly.entity_id
_entity_poly.type
_entity_poly.pdbx_seq_one_letter_code
_entity_poly.pdbx_strand_id
1 'polypeptide(L)' 'MNFYQIRQTMTDDAYDIVSAFSMATSLTLQAIVYITGQEEHATRFILEQMASL' A
#
# COMPACT_ATOMS: atom_id res chain seq x y z
N MET A 1 -9.34 -13.18 7.46
CA MET A 1 -8.80 -13.41 6.11
C MET A 1 -7.30 -13.61 6.24
N ASN A 2 -6.72 -14.67 5.67
CA ASN A 2 -5.26 -14.91 5.76
C ASN A 2 -4.53 -13.95 4.79
N PHE A 3 -3.35 -13.46 5.16
CA PHE A 3 -2.46 -12.64 4.31
C PHE A 3 -2.30 -13.19 2.89
N TYR A 4 -2.22 -14.52 2.74
CA TYR A 4 -2.16 -15.17 1.42
C TYR A 4 -3.41 -14.96 0.56
N GLN A 5 -4.59 -14.90 1.17
CA GLN A 5 -5.86 -14.66 0.47
C GLN A 5 -6.01 -13.18 0.11
N ILE A 6 -5.56 -12.29 0.98
CA ILE A 6 -5.51 -10.84 0.74
C ILE A 6 -4.57 -10.53 -0.44
N ARG A 7 -3.40 -11.18 -0.49
CA ARG A 7 -2.44 -11.08 -1.61
C ARG A 7 -3.06 -11.52 -2.94
N GLN A 8 -3.92 -12.53 -2.96
CA GLN A 8 -4.56 -13.00 -4.21
C GLN A 8 -5.58 -12.00 -4.77
N THR A 9 -6.07 -11.07 -3.96
CA THR A 9 -7.08 -10.08 -4.34
C THR A 9 -6.50 -8.68 -4.58
N MET A 10 -5.22 -8.47 -4.31
CA MET A 10 -4.54 -7.18 -4.44
C MET A 10 -3.65 -7.16 -5.68
N THR A 11 -3.51 -5.97 -6.29
CA THR A 11 -2.49 -5.72 -7.31
C THR A 11 -1.10 -5.71 -6.66
N ASP A 12 -0.05 -5.93 -7.46
CA ASP A 12 1.33 -5.86 -6.97
C ASP A 12 1.63 -4.48 -6.33
N ASP A 13 1.13 -3.41 -6.95
CA ASP A 13 1.25 -2.05 -6.41
C ASP A 13 0.62 -1.89 -5.02
N ALA A 14 -0.56 -2.47 -4.82
CA ALA A 14 -1.25 -2.46 -3.54
C ALA A 14 -0.50 -3.28 -2.49
N TYR A 15 0.09 -4.41 -2.91
CA TYR A 15 0.89 -5.26 -2.04
C TYR A 15 2.14 -4.52 -1.54
N ASP A 16 2.85 -3.82 -2.42
CA ASP A 16 4.06 -3.08 -2.07
C ASP A 16 3.77 -1.98 -1.05
N ILE A 17 2.67 -1.24 -1.23
CA ILE A 17 2.19 -0.23 -0.27
C ILE A 17 1.89 -0.85 1.10
N VAL A 18 1.13 -1.96 1.15
CA VAL A 18 0.82 -2.65 2.41
C VAL A 18 2.08 -3.20 3.07
N SER A 19 3.03 -3.70 2.27
CA SER A 19 4.31 -4.19 2.78
C SER A 19 5.16 -3.09 3.40
N ALA A 20 5.09 -1.84 2.90
CA ALA A 20 5.80 -0.71 3.47
C ALA A 20 5.40 -0.44 4.92
N PHE A 21 4.13 -0.66 5.29
CA PHE A 21 3.66 -0.51 6.68
C PHE A 21 4.25 -1.55 7.65
N SER A 22 4.91 -2.61 7.17
CA SER A 22 5.69 -3.49 8.04
C SER A 22 6.94 -2.82 8.60
N MET A 23 7.42 -1.73 7.98
CA MET A 23 8.63 -1.03 8.39
C MET A 23 8.41 -0.04 9.54
N ALA A 24 7.19 0.48 9.71
CA ALA A 24 6.86 1.43 10.77
C ALA A 24 5.36 1.44 11.09
N THR A 25 5.01 1.75 12.35
CA THR A 25 3.62 1.83 12.83
C THR A 25 2.78 2.90 12.13
N SER A 26 3.41 3.91 11.55
CA SER A 26 2.77 4.94 10.73
C SER A 26 3.73 5.48 9.69
N LEU A 27 3.26 5.69 8.47
CA LEU A 27 4.02 6.30 7.38
C LEU A 27 3.24 7.46 6.78
N THR A 28 3.97 8.52 6.38
CA THR A 28 3.40 9.57 5.53
C THR A 28 3.30 9.07 4.10
N LEU A 29 2.42 9.67 3.29
CA LEU A 29 2.31 9.36 1.86
C LEU A 29 3.66 9.48 1.14
N GLN A 30 4.42 10.52 1.45
CA GLN A 30 5.75 10.76 0.87
C GLN A 30 6.75 9.65 1.25
N ALA A 31 6.69 9.12 2.47
CA ALA A 31 7.54 8.01 2.88
C ALA A 31 7.19 6.71 2.13
N ILE A 32 5.90 6.45 1.91
CA ILE A 32 5.44 5.29 1.13
C ILE A 32 5.94 5.42 -0.31
N VAL A 33 5.74 6.57 -0.95
CA VAL A 33 6.25 6.88 -2.30
C VAL A 33 7.76 6.66 -2.40
N TYR A 34 8.51 7.12 -1.39
CA TYR A 34 9.96 6.94 -1.35
C TYR A 34 10.36 5.45 -1.25
N ILE A 35 9.63 4.66 -0.44
CA ILE A 35 9.91 3.24 -0.23
C ILE A 35 9.54 2.40 -1.45
N THR A 36 8.36 2.65 -2.03
CA THR A 36 7.83 1.83 -3.14
C THR A 36 8.31 2.30 -4.50
N GLY A 37 8.82 3.53 -4.62
CA GLY A 37 9.21 4.14 -5.89
C GLY A 37 8.03 4.44 -6.82
N GLN A 38 6.81 4.42 -6.30
CA GLN A 38 5.58 4.66 -7.06
C GLN A 38 5.26 6.15 -7.18
N GLU A 39 4.43 6.49 -8.16
CA GLU A 39 3.89 7.84 -8.30
C GLU A 39 2.98 8.21 -7.13
N GLU A 40 3.08 9.45 -6.63
CA GLU A 40 2.28 9.92 -5.48
C GLU A 40 0.76 9.82 -5.76
N HIS A 41 0.34 10.15 -6.98
CA HIS A 41 -1.06 10.07 -7.38
C HIS A 41 -1.58 8.63 -7.36
N ALA A 42 -0.79 7.67 -7.85
CA ALA A 42 -1.17 6.25 -7.83
C ALA A 42 -1.21 5.71 -6.39
N THR A 43 -0.19 6.05 -5.58
CA THR A 43 -0.10 5.66 -4.17
C THR A 43 -1.29 6.19 -3.37
N ARG A 44 -1.64 7.48 -3.56
CA ARG A 44 -2.80 8.11 -2.91
C ARG A 44 -4.09 7.41 -3.32
N PHE A 45 -4.31 7.22 -4.62
CA PHE A 45 -5.50 6.54 -5.12
C PHE A 45 -5.67 5.15 -4.51
N ILE A 46 -4.62 4.33 -4.49
CA ILE A 46 -4.68 2.98 -3.93
C ILE A 46 -5.02 3.01 -2.43
N LEU A 47 -4.42 3.91 -1.65
CA LEU A 47 -4.73 4.08 -0.23
C LEU A 47 -6.19 4.50 0.00
N GLU A 48 -6.71 5.40 -0.84
CA GLU A 48 -8.12 5.82 -0.79
C GLU A 48 -9.06 4.65 -1.10
N GLN A 49 -8.75 3.84 -2.11
CA GLN A 49 -9.53 2.64 -2.45
C GLN A 49 -9.52 1.62 -1.30
N MET A 50 -8.40 1.42 -0.60
CA MET A 50 -8.31 0.54 0.57
C MET A 50 -9.10 1.04 1.77
N ALA A 51 -9.11 2.35 2.01
CA ALA A 51 -9.85 2.95 3.13
C ALA A 51 -11.38 2.95 2.92
N SER A 52 -11.84 2.72 1.69
CA SER A 52 -13.26 2.70 1.31
C SER A 52 -13.96 1.34 1.49
N LEU A 53 -13.23 0.31 1.94
CA LEU A 53 -13.70 -1.06 2.21
C LEU A 53 -14.10 -1.24 3.68
#